data_AF-A0A6B3LUD3-F1
#
_entry.id   AF-A0A6B3LUD3-F1
#
_cell.length_a   1.000
_cell.length_b   1.000
_cell.length_c   1.000
_cell.angle_alpha   90.00
_cell.angle_beta   90.00
_cell.angle_gamma   90.00
#
_symmetry.space_group_name_H-M   'P 1'
#
loop_
_entity.id
_entity.type
_entity.pdbx_description
1 polymer ?
#
loop_
_entity_poly.entity_id
_entity_poly.type
_entity_poly.pdbx_seq_one_letter_code
_entity_poly.pdbx_strand_id
1 'polypeptide(L)'
;MTKQDRYTLTVRQTFSAYLDGIIDNEELIVKLREIEMQIMSDYDTEEEEYVADKGLWIRFFSGDTEGLTINEIEKDLQNRDHPNYKILKHGIAIGLADDELEVHYS
;
A
#
# COMPACT_ATOMS: atom_id res chain seq x y z
N MET A 1 -15.11 -4.26 -13.48
CA MET A 1 -14.15 -3.76 -12.48
C MET A 1 -14.18 -4.74 -11.34
N THR A 2 -13.09 -5.44 -11.12
CA THR A 2 -12.95 -6.45 -10.06
C THR A 2 -12.75 -5.77 -8.70
N LYS A 3 -12.91 -6.51 -7.58
CA LYS A 3 -12.54 -6.00 -6.24
C LYS A 3 -11.07 -5.58 -6.21
N GLN A 4 -10.20 -6.37 -6.84
CA GLN A 4 -8.79 -6.09 -7.06
C GLN A 4 -8.53 -4.73 -7.73
N ASP A 5 -9.22 -4.43 -8.83
CA ASP A 5 -9.08 -3.15 -9.55
C ASP A 5 -9.49 -1.96 -8.65
N ARG A 6 -10.54 -2.14 -7.84
CA ARG A 6 -11.03 -1.10 -6.93
C ARG A 6 -10.02 -0.78 -5.82
N TYR A 7 -9.45 -1.79 -5.19
CA TYR A 7 -8.45 -1.57 -4.14
C TYR A 7 -7.16 -1.00 -4.70
N THR A 8 -6.73 -1.50 -5.86
CA THR A 8 -5.59 -0.92 -6.59
C THR A 8 -5.80 0.56 -6.86
N LEU A 9 -6.97 0.95 -7.38
CA LEU A 9 -7.31 2.36 -7.62
C LEU A 9 -7.27 3.20 -6.33
N THR A 10 -7.84 2.68 -5.24
CA THR A 10 -7.90 3.40 -3.95
C THR A 10 -6.51 3.62 -3.35
N VAL A 11 -5.65 2.60 -3.38
CA VAL A 11 -4.26 2.69 -2.90
C VAL A 11 -3.48 3.69 -3.75
N ARG A 12 -3.64 3.65 -5.07
CA ARG A 12 -2.97 4.62 -5.96
C ARG A 12 -3.38 6.05 -5.68
N GLN A 13 -4.67 6.30 -5.51
CA GLN A 13 -5.18 7.62 -5.12
C GLN A 13 -4.59 8.09 -3.78
N THR A 14 -4.46 7.16 -2.82
CA THR A 14 -3.86 7.44 -1.51
C THR A 14 -2.39 7.85 -1.65
N PHE A 15 -1.61 7.13 -2.44
CA PHE A 15 -0.22 7.49 -2.72
C PHE A 15 -0.08 8.78 -3.52
N SER A 16 -0.96 9.05 -4.48
CA SER A 16 -0.97 10.31 -5.21
C SER A 16 -1.21 11.49 -4.26
N ALA A 17 -2.22 11.39 -3.39
CA ALA A 17 -2.48 12.42 -2.37
C ALA A 17 -1.27 12.65 -1.45
N TYR A 18 -0.54 11.59 -1.11
CA TYR A 18 0.70 11.68 -0.32
C TYR A 18 1.81 12.41 -1.07
N LEU A 19 2.04 12.09 -2.35
CA LEU A 19 3.06 12.75 -3.16
C LEU A 19 2.75 14.23 -3.41
N ASP A 20 1.47 14.55 -3.58
CA ASP A 20 0.97 15.91 -3.75
C ASP A 20 1.00 16.73 -2.44
N GLY A 21 1.33 16.09 -1.30
CA GLY A 21 1.39 16.71 0.01
C GLY A 21 0.01 17.06 0.58
N ILE A 22 -1.05 16.45 0.06
CA ILE A 22 -2.43 16.60 0.57
C ILE A 22 -2.58 15.85 1.89
N ILE A 23 -1.91 14.71 2.03
CA ILE A 23 -1.85 13.92 3.26
C ILE A 23 -0.40 13.73 3.70
N ASP A 24 -0.17 13.58 5.00
CA ASP A 24 1.16 13.34 5.55
C ASP A 24 1.49 11.85 5.75
N ASN A 25 2.63 11.56 6.39
CA ASN A 25 3.06 10.18 6.65
C ASN A 25 2.07 9.43 7.55
N GLU A 26 1.52 10.08 8.58
CA GLU A 26 0.62 9.44 9.55
C GLU A 26 -0.72 9.15 8.88
N GLU A 27 -1.27 10.14 8.16
CA GLU A 27 -2.51 9.99 7.40
C GLU A 27 -2.41 8.93 6.30
N LEU A 28 -1.25 8.83 5.62
CA LEU A 28 -0.99 7.77 4.65
C LEU A 28 -1.12 6.38 5.29
N ILE A 29 -0.47 6.15 6.43
CA ILE A 29 -0.50 4.85 7.12
C ILE A 29 -1.92 4.53 7.60
N VAL A 30 -2.64 5.50 8.16
CA VAL A 30 -4.04 5.31 8.56
C VAL A 30 -4.90 4.88 7.38
N LYS A 31 -4.81 5.57 6.23
CA LYS A 31 -5.59 5.23 5.03
C LYS A 31 -5.24 3.85 4.48
N LEU A 32 -3.96 3.47 4.46
CA LEU A 32 -3.56 2.13 4.02
C LEU A 32 -4.13 1.05 4.93
N ARG A 33 -4.14 1.26 6.26
CA ARG A 33 -4.76 0.33 7.22
C ARG A 33 -6.29 0.28 7.08
N GLU A 34 -6.95 1.40 6.79
CA GLU A 34 -8.38 1.42 6.47
C GLU A 34 -8.70 0.57 5.25
N ILE A 35 -7.87 0.66 4.19
CA ILE A 35 -8.01 -0.16 2.99
C ILE A 35 -7.80 -1.64 3.32
N GLU A 36 -6.77 -1.98 4.11
CA GLU A 36 -6.51 -3.35 4.56
C GLU A 36 -7.70 -3.92 5.35
N MET A 37 -8.27 -3.17 6.29
CA MET A 37 -9.48 -3.60 7.01
C MET A 37 -10.69 -3.80 6.09
N GLN A 38 -10.87 -2.94 5.10
CA GLN A 38 -11.94 -3.10 4.10
C GLN A 38 -11.75 -4.36 3.26
N ILE A 39 -10.51 -4.67 2.87
CA ILE A 39 -10.18 -5.92 2.17
C ILE A 39 -10.54 -7.10 3.07
N MET A 40 -10.05 -7.14 4.31
CA MET A 40 -10.35 -8.23 5.24
C MET A 40 -11.86 -8.43 5.40
N SER A 41 -12.62 -7.36 5.61
CA SER A 41 -14.08 -7.44 5.75
C SER A 41 -14.81 -7.91 4.48
N ASP A 42 -14.34 -7.53 3.29
CA ASP A 42 -14.94 -7.94 2.01
C ASP A 42 -14.60 -9.38 1.62
N TYR A 43 -13.59 -9.99 2.25
CA TYR A 43 -13.16 -11.38 2.07
C TYR A 43 -13.67 -12.32 3.18
N ASP A 44 -14.16 -11.79 4.30
CA ASP A 44 -14.68 -12.53 5.46
C ASP A 44 -16.11 -13.10 5.24
N THR A 45 -16.43 -13.56 4.02
CA THR A 45 -17.79 -14.06 3.70
C THR A 45 -17.93 -15.57 3.49
N GLU A 46 -16.87 -16.39 3.40
CA GLU A 46 -17.06 -17.84 3.20
C GLU A 46 -16.04 -18.81 3.85
N GLU A 47 -14.99 -18.37 4.56
CA GLU A 47 -14.05 -19.33 5.19
C GLU A 47 -13.70 -18.95 6.64
N GLU A 48 -14.24 -19.75 7.57
CA GLU A 48 -13.78 -19.87 8.96
C GLU A 48 -12.33 -20.39 9.01
N GLU A 49 -11.59 -19.95 10.04
CA GLU A 49 -10.22 -20.33 10.41
C GLU A 49 -9.08 -19.75 9.54
N TYR A 50 -8.03 -19.26 10.20
CA TYR A 50 -6.76 -18.70 9.66
C TYR A 50 -6.78 -17.22 9.21
N VAL A 51 -7.08 -16.30 10.15
CA VAL A 51 -7.03 -14.83 9.95
C VAL A 51 -5.60 -14.24 10.11
N ALA A 52 -4.56 -15.06 10.32
CA ALA A 52 -3.26 -14.54 10.76
C ALA A 52 -2.33 -14.01 9.65
N ASP A 53 -2.49 -14.45 8.39
CA ASP A 53 -1.54 -14.17 7.30
C ASP A 53 -2.16 -13.36 6.13
N LYS A 54 -3.32 -12.75 6.36
CA LYS A 54 -3.99 -11.87 5.39
C LYS A 54 -3.50 -10.45 5.60
N GLY A 55 -2.73 -9.91 4.67
CA GLY A 55 -2.17 -8.55 4.79
C GLY A 55 -2.10 -7.85 3.44
N LEU A 56 -2.11 -6.53 3.43
CA LEU A 56 -1.90 -5.73 2.23
C LEU A 56 -0.40 -5.60 1.94
N TRP A 57 0.05 -5.98 0.75
CA TRP A 57 1.39 -5.65 0.25
C TRP A 57 1.36 -4.92 -1.08
N ILE A 58 2.32 -4.02 -1.26
CA ILE A 58 2.39 -3.09 -2.38
C ILE A 58 3.72 -3.30 -3.10
N ARG A 59 3.67 -3.41 -4.43
CA ARG A 59 4.86 -3.38 -5.28
C ARG A 59 4.87 -2.11 -6.08
N PHE A 60 6.01 -1.43 -6.08
CA PHE A 60 6.17 -0.16 -6.79
C PHE A 60 6.79 -0.32 -8.17
N PHE A 61 7.41 -1.47 -8.47
CA PHE A 61 8.10 -1.72 -9.72
C PHE A 61 7.71 -3.08 -10.29
N SER A 62 7.56 -3.14 -11.62
CA SER A 62 7.34 -4.41 -12.31
C SER A 62 8.58 -5.31 -12.16
N GLY A 63 8.40 -6.48 -11.54
CA GLY A 63 9.49 -7.43 -11.27
C GLY A 63 10.10 -7.38 -9.86
N ASP A 64 9.64 -6.48 -8.99
CA ASP A 64 9.87 -6.59 -7.55
C ASP A 64 9.11 -7.80 -7.00
N THR A 65 9.82 -8.80 -6.48
CA THR A 65 9.21 -10.05 -6.03
C THR A 65 8.71 -9.99 -4.60
N GLU A 66 9.28 -9.13 -3.76
CA GLU A 66 9.02 -9.17 -2.32
C GLU A 66 7.93 -8.18 -1.90
N GLY A 67 7.76 -7.05 -2.61
CA GLY A 67 6.77 -6.03 -2.22
C GLY A 67 7.00 -5.50 -0.80
N LEU A 68 6.17 -4.54 -0.38
CA LEU A 68 6.27 -3.93 0.94
C LEU A 68 4.93 -3.99 1.66
N THR A 69 4.96 -4.47 2.90
CA THR A 69 3.84 -4.41 3.84
C THR A 69 3.62 -2.99 4.36
N ILE A 70 2.44 -2.70 4.90
CA ILE A 70 2.15 -1.41 5.53
C ILE A 70 3.12 -1.12 6.68
N ASN A 71 3.54 -2.13 7.45
CA ASN A 71 4.48 -1.97 8.56
C ASN A 71 5.89 -1.59 8.09
N GLU A 72 6.34 -2.12 6.95
CA GLU A 72 7.62 -1.73 6.35
C GLU A 72 7.58 -0.32 5.80
N ILE A 73 6.46 0.05 5.15
CA ILE A 73 6.21 1.42 4.69
C ILE A 73 6.23 2.37 5.90
N GLU A 74 5.51 2.06 6.98
CA GLU A 74 5.50 2.87 8.20
C GLU A 74 6.91 3.06 8.76
N LYS A 75 7.67 1.96 8.89
CA LYS A 75 9.06 1.99 9.38
C LYS A 75 9.95 2.88 8.52
N ASP A 76 9.86 2.77 7.19
CA ASP A 76 10.64 3.59 6.27
C ASP A 76 10.21 5.07 6.27
N LEU A 77 8.96 5.35 6.65
CA LEU A 77 8.43 6.71 6.80
C LEU A 77 8.77 7.39 8.14
N GLN A 78 9.19 6.64 9.17
CA GLN A 78 9.44 7.19 10.52
C GLN A 78 10.59 8.21 10.56
N ASN A 79 11.62 8.07 9.73
CA ASN A 79 12.78 8.95 9.75
C ASN A 79 13.09 9.54 8.38
N ARG A 80 12.78 10.83 8.20
CA ARG A 80 12.99 11.59 6.95
C ARG A 80 14.46 11.70 6.52
N ASP A 81 15.39 11.55 7.45
CA ASP A 81 16.83 11.61 7.17
C ASP A 81 17.40 10.23 6.78
N HIS A 82 16.65 9.14 7.00
CA HIS A 82 17.07 7.81 6.60
C HIS A 82 16.99 7.63 5.08
N PRO A 83 17.96 6.95 4.43
CA PRO A 83 17.93 6.71 2.99
C PRO A 83 16.63 6.04 2.50
N ASN A 84 16.09 5.09 3.29
CA ASN A 84 14.86 4.39 2.94
C ASN A 84 13.66 5.32 2.74
N TYR A 85 13.55 6.42 3.51
CA TYR A 85 12.48 7.40 3.32
C TYR A 85 12.48 7.97 1.90
N LYS A 86 13.67 8.33 1.40
CA LYS A 86 13.83 8.88 0.04
C LYS A 86 13.62 7.81 -1.02
N ILE A 87 14.13 6.60 -0.79
CA ILE A 87 13.97 5.46 -1.70
C ILE A 87 12.48 5.10 -1.85
N LEU A 88 11.77 4.95 -0.74
CA LEU A 88 10.33 4.66 -0.72
C LEU A 88 9.55 5.76 -1.44
N LYS A 89 9.77 7.03 -1.10
CA LYS A 89 9.08 8.15 -1.77
C LYS A 89 9.34 8.20 -3.27
N HIS A 90 10.57 7.89 -3.69
CA HIS A 90 10.93 7.82 -5.11
C HIS A 90 10.26 6.62 -5.80
N GLY A 91 10.22 5.45 -5.15
CA GLY A 91 9.54 4.27 -5.67
C GLY A 91 8.05 4.48 -5.83
N ILE A 92 7.38 5.10 -4.84
CA ILE A 92 5.97 5.49 -4.95
C ILE A 92 5.75 6.38 -6.18
N ALA A 93 6.61 7.38 -6.39
CA ALA A 93 6.50 8.31 -7.51
C ALA A 93 6.67 7.63 -8.88
N ILE A 94 7.67 6.74 -9.01
CA ILE A 94 7.90 6.01 -10.25
C ILE A 94 6.74 5.04 -10.52
N GLY A 95 6.37 4.21 -9.53
CA GLY A 95 5.31 3.21 -9.70
C GLY A 95 3.96 3.82 -10.06
N LEU A 96 3.66 5.03 -9.58
CA LEU A 96 2.46 5.75 -9.99
C LEU A 96 2.57 6.34 -11.40
N ALA A 97 3.72 6.89 -11.78
CA ALA A 97 3.94 7.54 -13.07
C ALA A 97 3.97 6.53 -14.23
N ASP A 98 4.60 5.37 -14.01
CA ASP A 98 4.79 4.33 -15.03
C ASP A 98 3.65 3.30 -15.03
N ASP A 99 2.62 3.50 -14.20
CA ASP A 99 1.49 2.59 -14.03
C ASP A 99 1.88 1.18 -13.51
N GLU A 100 3.03 1.07 -12.84
CA GLU A 100 3.59 -0.20 -12.34
C GLU A 100 3.20 -0.53 -10.90
N LEU A 101 2.49 0.37 -10.20
CA LEU A 101 2.07 0.10 -8.83
C LEU A 101 1.04 -1.03 -8.79
N GLU A 102 1.41 -2.13 -8.15
CA GLU A 102 0.56 -3.29 -7.90
C GLU A 102 0.18 -3.38 -6.43
N VAL A 103 -1.07 -3.74 -6.18
CA VAL A 103 -1.60 -4.02 -4.83
C VAL A 103 -1.93 -5.48 -4.76
N HIS A 104 -1.55 -6.14 -3.67
CA HIS A 104 -1.79 -7.55 -3.47
C HIS A 104 -2.24 -7.78 -2.04
N TYR A 105 -3.04 -8.82 -1.84
CA TYR A 105 -3.54 -9.20 -0.53
C TYR A 105 -3.92 -10.69 -0.55
N SER A 106 -3.78 -11.35 0.60
CA SER A 106 -4.23 -12.73 0.86
C SER A 106 -5.38 -12.76 1.85
#